data_AF-A0A3D1HPM0-F1
#
_entry.id   AF-A0A3D1HPM0-F1
#
_cell.length_a   1.000
_cell.length_b   1.000
_cell.length_c   1.000
_cell.angle_alpha   90.00
_cell.angle_beta   90.00
_cell.angle_gamma   90.00
#
_symmetry.space_group_name_H-M   'P 1'
#
loop_
_entity.id
_entity.type
_entity.pdbx_description
1 polymer ?
#
loop_
_entity_poly.entity_id
_entity_poly.type
_entity_poly.pdbx_seq_one_letter_code
_entity_poly.pdbx_strand_id
1 'polypeptide(L)'
;ADKEASERRAEADVAEARAAEVRYEVDAAGNRKLNEAENSRNDESRRSALLEGVVSRLPEIIREQVKPMENIDSIKILQVDGLPGLNSPTEGGGGSASATGGGTPDGSVSDQVVSSAMKYRTQVAFVDGLMEEIGLPMKNLGSAGGMSFRNFPEPKDDKADK
;
A
#
# COMPACT_ATOMS: atom_id res chain seq x y z
N ALA A 1 60.31 50.80 17.51
CA ALA A 1 59.71 50.44 16.21
C ALA A 1 59.01 49.08 16.29
N ASP A 2 59.71 47.99 16.56
CA ASP A 2 59.12 46.64 16.50
C ASP A 2 58.06 46.35 17.60
N LYS A 3 58.28 46.81 18.83
CA LYS A 3 57.28 46.66 19.92
C LYS A 3 55.95 47.36 19.59
N GLU A 4 56.04 48.60 19.14
CA GLU A 4 54.88 49.40 18.76
C GLU A 4 54.13 48.79 17.55
N ALA A 5 54.86 48.20 16.60
CA ALA A 5 54.27 47.46 15.49
C ALA A 5 53.58 46.16 15.95
N SER A 6 54.14 45.47 16.97
CA SER A 6 53.52 44.27 17.55
C SER A 6 52.27 44.59 18.38
N GLU A 7 52.29 45.69 19.13
CA GLU A 7 51.15 46.18 19.92
C GLU A 7 49.99 46.56 18.99
N ARG A 8 50.26 47.30 17.91
CA ARG A 8 49.22 47.62 16.90
C ARG A 8 48.65 46.39 16.19
N ARG A 9 49.46 45.35 15.97
CA ARG A 9 48.97 44.08 15.40
C ARG A 9 48.06 43.35 16.38
N ALA A 10 48.47 43.26 17.65
CA ALA A 10 47.64 42.65 18.68
C ALA A 10 46.31 43.40 18.88
N GLU A 11 46.33 44.73 18.85
CA GLU A 11 45.11 45.55 18.89
C GLU A 11 44.21 45.32 17.68
N ALA A 12 44.79 45.19 16.47
CA ALA A 12 44.05 44.87 15.26
C ALA A 12 43.41 43.47 15.33
N ASP A 13 44.15 42.46 15.80
CA ASP A 13 43.66 41.09 15.96
C ASP A 13 42.51 41.03 16.98
N VAL A 14 42.61 41.77 18.08
CA VAL A 14 41.53 41.87 19.08
C VAL A 14 40.31 42.59 18.52
N ALA A 15 40.51 43.66 17.74
CA ALA A 15 39.41 44.35 17.08
C ALA A 15 38.71 43.47 16.03
N GLU A 16 39.48 42.68 15.28
CA GLU A 16 38.95 41.73 14.30
C GLU A 16 38.18 40.59 14.97
N ALA A 17 38.73 40.02 16.05
CA ALA A 17 38.05 38.98 16.83
C ALA A 17 36.70 39.46 17.40
N ARG A 18 36.67 40.68 17.96
CA ARG A 18 35.43 41.31 18.45
C ARG A 18 34.43 41.60 17.32
N ALA A 19 34.91 42.02 16.15
CA ALA A 19 34.05 42.23 14.99
C ALA A 19 33.45 40.90 14.50
N ALA A 20 34.24 39.82 14.52
CA ALA A 20 33.76 38.48 14.17
C ALA A 20 32.72 37.98 15.19
N GLU A 21 32.96 38.16 16.49
CA GLU A 21 32.01 37.83 17.56
C GLU A 21 30.65 38.50 17.33
N VAL A 22 30.64 39.83 17.12
CA VAL A 22 29.40 40.57 16.86
C VAL A 22 28.70 40.09 15.58
N ARG A 23 29.45 39.75 14.52
CA ARG A 23 28.86 39.17 13.30
C ARG A 23 28.19 37.84 13.57
N TYR A 24 28.88 36.92 14.26
CA TYR A 24 28.31 35.62 14.59
C TYR A 24 27.10 35.73 15.52
N GLU A 25 27.09 36.68 16.45
CA GLU A 25 25.93 36.95 17.30
C GLU A 25 24.72 37.43 16.49
N VAL A 26 24.94 38.37 15.55
CA VAL A 26 23.88 38.88 14.67
C VAL A 26 23.34 37.77 13.77
N ASP A 27 24.22 36.96 13.18
CA ASP A 27 23.84 35.85 12.30
C ASP A 27 23.08 34.77 13.09
N ALA A 28 23.55 34.42 14.29
CA ALA A 28 22.87 33.47 15.17
C ALA A 28 21.49 33.99 15.59
N ALA A 29 21.38 35.29 15.93
CA ALA A 29 20.09 35.90 16.27
C ALA A 29 19.15 35.97 15.06
N GLY A 30 19.66 36.24 13.87
CA GLY A 30 18.91 36.20 12.61
C GLY A 30 18.37 34.80 12.33
N ASN A 31 19.22 33.78 12.42
CA ASN A 31 18.83 32.39 12.23
C ASN A 31 17.82 31.91 13.28
N ARG A 32 17.96 32.32 14.55
CA ARG A 32 16.95 32.04 15.58
C ARG A 32 15.61 32.66 15.24
N LYS A 33 15.58 33.93 14.82
CA LYS A 33 14.35 34.61 14.39
C LYS A 33 13.71 33.97 13.17
N LEU A 34 14.50 33.48 12.21
CA LEU A 34 14.00 32.72 11.07
C LEU A 34 13.37 31.40 11.52
N ASN A 35 14.04 30.64 12.38
CA ASN A 35 13.52 29.38 12.91
C ASN A 35 12.25 29.60 13.77
N GLU A 36 12.23 30.67 14.56
CA GLU A 36 11.03 31.08 15.33
C GLU A 36 9.91 31.51 14.39
N ALA A 37 10.20 32.25 13.32
CA ALA A 37 9.23 32.60 12.30
C ALA A 37 8.69 31.35 11.58
N GLU A 38 9.54 30.39 11.25
CA GLU A 38 9.16 29.12 10.63
C GLU A 38 8.34 28.24 11.57
N ASN A 39 8.67 28.19 12.86
CA ASN A 39 7.88 27.48 13.87
C ASN A 39 6.56 28.21 14.18
N SER A 40 6.54 29.54 14.10
CA SER A 40 5.32 30.36 14.21
C SER A 40 4.42 30.25 12.98
N ARG A 41 4.98 29.85 11.83
CA ARG A 41 4.22 29.54 10.63
C ARG A 41 3.44 28.25 10.90
N ASN A 42 2.18 28.48 11.27
CA ASN A 42 1.17 27.54 11.75
C ASN A 42 1.21 26.15 11.08
N ASP A 43 0.93 25.10 11.86
CA ASP A 43 0.85 23.70 11.41
C ASP A 43 0.01 23.51 10.14
N GLU A 44 -1.00 24.35 9.96
CA GLU A 44 -1.85 24.39 8.77
C GLU A 44 -1.11 24.75 7.48
N SER A 45 -0.13 25.67 7.55
CA SER A 45 0.73 26.02 6.42
C SER A 45 1.67 24.88 6.07
N ARG A 46 2.19 24.16 7.08
CA ARG A 46 3.04 22.96 6.86
C ARG A 46 2.24 21.84 6.22
N ARG A 47 1.01 21.60 6.69
CA ARG A 47 0.08 20.62 6.11
C ARG A 47 -0.27 20.99 4.67
N SER A 48 -0.57 22.25 4.39
CA SER A 48 -0.91 22.72 3.04
C SER A 48 0.27 22.55 2.06
N ALA A 49 1.49 22.90 2.48
CA ALA A 49 2.69 22.70 1.68
C ALA A 49 3.01 21.22 1.45
N LEU A 50 2.80 20.37 2.46
CA LEU A 50 2.91 18.92 2.33
C LEU A 50 1.89 18.38 1.32
N LEU A 51 0.63 18.80 1.43
CA LEU A 51 -0.45 18.44 0.51
C LEU A 51 -0.11 18.85 -0.92
N GLU A 52 0.39 20.06 -1.14
CA GLU A 52 0.86 20.52 -2.45
C GLU A 52 2.01 19.66 -3.01
N GLY A 53 2.98 19.31 -2.15
CA GLY A 53 4.10 18.43 -2.49
C GLY A 53 3.69 16.99 -2.81
N VAL A 54 2.58 16.51 -2.23
CA VAL A 54 1.98 15.22 -2.55
C VAL A 54 1.20 15.30 -3.86
N VAL A 55 0.34 16.32 -4.02
CA VAL A 55 -0.50 16.51 -5.21
C VAL A 55 0.34 16.69 -6.48
N SER A 56 1.46 17.41 -6.40
CA SER A 56 2.37 17.59 -7.54
C SER A 56 3.03 16.30 -8.02
N ARG A 57 3.33 15.37 -7.12
CA ARG A 57 3.98 14.08 -7.45
C ARG A 57 3.01 12.94 -7.72
N LEU A 58 1.76 13.10 -7.29
CA LEU A 58 0.73 12.07 -7.44
C LEU A 58 0.54 11.57 -8.90
N PRO A 59 0.59 12.44 -9.94
CA PRO A 59 0.47 11.97 -11.33
C PRO A 59 1.63 11.07 -11.77
N GLU A 60 2.85 11.31 -11.29
CA GLU A 60 4.01 10.47 -11.60
C GLU A 60 3.89 9.11 -10.92
N ILE A 61 3.48 9.10 -9.65
CA ILE A 61 3.20 7.87 -8.91
C ILE A 61 2.15 7.05 -9.63
N ILE A 62 1.00 7.65 -9.98
CA ILE A 62 -0.06 6.93 -10.67
C ILE A 62 0.45 6.34 -11.99
N ARG A 63 1.19 7.10 -12.81
CA ARG A 63 1.77 6.59 -14.08
C ARG A 63 2.69 5.38 -13.88
N GLU A 64 3.57 5.41 -12.88
CA GLU A 64 4.44 4.27 -12.60
C GLU A 64 3.64 3.08 -12.05
N GLN A 65 2.62 3.34 -11.22
CA GLN A 65 1.78 2.32 -10.61
C GLN A 65 0.78 1.67 -11.59
N VAL A 66 0.32 2.38 -12.62
CA VAL A 66 -0.54 1.78 -13.66
C VAL A 66 0.24 1.03 -14.74
N LYS A 67 1.56 1.25 -14.84
CA LYS A 67 2.45 0.54 -15.77
C LYS A 67 2.41 -1.00 -15.64
N PRO A 68 2.41 -1.61 -14.43
CA PRO A 68 2.19 -3.05 -14.31
C PRO A 68 0.76 -3.47 -14.69
N MET A 69 -0.23 -2.59 -14.55
CA MET A 69 -1.64 -2.90 -14.88
C MET A 69 -1.87 -2.94 -16.40
N GLU A 70 -1.16 -2.11 -17.18
CA GLU A 70 -1.21 -2.15 -18.65
C GLU A 70 -0.74 -3.50 -19.22
N ASN A 71 0.11 -4.22 -18.50
CA ASN A 71 0.62 -5.53 -18.91
C ASN A 71 -0.30 -6.70 -18.52
N ILE A 72 -1.45 -6.42 -17.87
CA ILE A 72 -2.41 -7.43 -17.42
C ILE A 72 -3.70 -7.29 -18.22
N ASP A 73 -3.82 -8.06 -19.32
CA ASP A 73 -5.06 -8.11 -20.12
C ASP A 73 -6.20 -8.86 -19.41
N SER A 74 -5.88 -9.81 -18.53
CA SER A 74 -6.88 -10.56 -17.74
C SER A 74 -6.23 -11.21 -16.51
N ILE A 75 -6.87 -11.09 -15.34
CA ILE A 75 -6.49 -11.85 -14.14
C ILE A 75 -7.13 -13.23 -14.24
N LYS A 76 -6.39 -14.21 -14.77
CA LYS A 76 -6.80 -15.62 -14.76
C LYS A 76 -6.42 -16.23 -13.41
N ILE A 77 -7.42 -16.39 -12.53
CA ILE A 77 -7.25 -17.12 -11.28
C ILE A 77 -7.11 -18.60 -11.62
N LEU A 78 -5.87 -19.05 -11.72
CA LEU A 78 -5.52 -20.47 -11.82
C LEU A 78 -5.60 -21.05 -10.41
N GLN A 79 -6.72 -21.67 -10.07
CA GLN A 79 -6.88 -22.38 -8.81
C GLN A 79 -6.03 -23.66 -8.84
N VAL A 80 -4.76 -23.52 -8.47
CA VAL A 80 -3.81 -24.64 -8.35
C VAL A 80 -3.91 -25.29 -6.97
N ASP A 81 -5.10 -25.76 -6.61
CA ASP A 81 -5.36 -26.44 -5.33
C ASP A 81 -4.87 -27.91 -5.34
N GLY A 82 -3.81 -28.20 -6.10
CA GLY A 82 -3.34 -29.54 -6.37
C GLY A 82 -1.82 -29.67 -6.59
N LEU A 83 -1.03 -28.62 -6.41
CA LEU A 83 0.44 -28.75 -6.34
C LEU A 83 0.86 -28.93 -4.86
N PRO A 84 1.14 -30.16 -4.40
CA PRO A 84 1.71 -30.36 -3.07
C PRO A 84 3.10 -29.72 -3.05
N GLY A 85 3.24 -28.58 -2.37
CA GLY A 85 4.54 -27.99 -2.06
C GLY A 85 4.71 -26.50 -2.32
N LEU A 86 3.80 -25.82 -3.03
CA LEU A 86 3.97 -24.37 -3.29
C LEU A 86 3.22 -23.45 -2.32
N ASN A 87 2.12 -23.92 -1.72
CA ASN A 87 1.27 -23.13 -0.82
C ASN A 87 1.24 -23.64 0.62
N SER A 88 2.30 -24.31 1.09
CA SER A 88 2.44 -24.53 2.53
C SER A 88 3.33 -23.44 3.10
N PRO A 89 2.81 -22.47 3.89
CA PRO A 89 3.68 -21.80 4.82
C PRO A 89 4.29 -22.89 5.71
N THR A 90 5.59 -22.79 5.90
CA THR A 90 6.38 -23.65 6.75
C THR A 90 5.76 -23.74 8.15
N GLU A 91 5.02 -24.81 8.42
CA GLU A 91 4.73 -25.26 9.78
C GLU A 91 5.10 -26.75 9.86
N GLY A 92 6.08 -27.02 10.71
CA GLY A 92 6.68 -28.33 10.87
C GLY A 92 5.75 -29.33 11.53
N GLY A 93 6.07 -30.62 11.34
CA GLY A 93 5.42 -31.70 12.06
C GLY A 93 5.61 -33.01 11.33
N GLY A 94 6.49 -33.86 11.83
CA GLY A 94 6.85 -35.14 11.21
C GLY A 94 5.73 -36.17 11.20
N GLY A 95 5.95 -37.26 10.46
CA GLY A 95 5.05 -38.41 10.53
C GLY A 95 5.12 -39.32 9.32
N SER A 96 6.18 -40.13 9.26
CA SER A 96 6.11 -41.58 9.03
C SER A 96 4.97 -42.15 8.16
N ALA A 97 5.42 -42.78 7.08
CA ALA A 97 5.11 -44.15 6.67
C ALA A 97 4.00 -44.45 5.65
N SER A 98 4.45 -45.35 4.77
CA SER A 98 3.76 -46.53 4.27
C SER A 98 3.11 -46.38 2.90
N ALA A 99 3.81 -47.02 1.95
CA ALA A 99 3.25 -47.57 0.74
C ALA A 99 1.94 -48.33 1.00
N THR A 100 0.94 -48.09 0.17
CA THR A 100 -0.04 -49.09 -0.29
C THR A 100 -0.79 -48.56 -1.52
N GLY A 101 -0.93 -49.43 -2.52
CA GLY A 101 -2.18 -49.53 -3.30
C GLY A 101 -2.31 -48.61 -4.51
N GLY A 102 -2.23 -49.23 -5.69
CA GLY A 102 -2.68 -48.61 -6.93
C GLY A 102 -4.15 -48.21 -6.90
N GLY A 103 -4.45 -47.14 -7.62
CA GLY A 103 -5.79 -46.65 -7.88
C GLY A 103 -5.67 -45.40 -8.73
N THR A 104 -6.05 -45.51 -9.99
CA THR A 104 -6.25 -44.42 -10.96
C THR A 104 -6.78 -43.15 -10.30
N PRO A 105 -6.25 -41.94 -10.57
CA PRO A 105 -6.89 -40.71 -10.14
C PRO A 105 -8.01 -40.39 -11.12
N ASP A 106 -9.08 -41.19 -11.10
CA ASP A 106 -10.36 -40.88 -11.74
C ASP A 106 -11.36 -40.42 -10.67
N GLY A 107 -10.92 -39.47 -9.84
CA GLY A 107 -11.83 -38.69 -9.00
C GLY A 107 -12.48 -37.66 -9.90
N SER A 108 -13.69 -37.96 -10.39
CA SER A 108 -14.41 -37.16 -11.39
C SER A 108 -14.35 -35.66 -11.07
N VAL A 109 -14.11 -34.84 -12.08
CA VAL A 109 -14.10 -33.36 -12.01
C VAL A 109 -15.36 -32.84 -11.28
N SER A 110 -16.46 -33.57 -11.39
CA SER A 110 -17.72 -33.34 -10.69
C SER A 110 -17.58 -33.32 -9.17
N ASP A 111 -16.80 -34.25 -8.59
CA ASP A 111 -16.60 -34.35 -7.13
C ASP A 111 -15.62 -33.27 -6.61
N GLN A 112 -14.64 -32.89 -7.44
CA GLN A 112 -13.76 -31.74 -7.16
C GLN A 112 -14.52 -30.40 -7.22
N VAL A 113 -15.46 -30.24 -8.15
CA VAL A 113 -16.33 -29.06 -8.24
C VAL A 113 -17.35 -29.01 -7.10
N VAL A 114 -17.92 -30.15 -6.71
CA VAL A 114 -18.88 -30.21 -5.60
C VAL A 114 -18.21 -29.95 -4.25
N SER A 115 -17.03 -30.53 -4.01
CA SER A 115 -16.28 -30.31 -2.77
C SER A 115 -15.75 -28.88 -2.63
N SER A 116 -15.32 -28.25 -3.73
CA SER A 116 -14.92 -26.82 -3.74
C SER A 116 -16.12 -25.89 -3.54
N ALA A 117 -17.26 -26.18 -4.16
CA ALA A 117 -18.50 -25.43 -3.95
C ALA A 117 -19.02 -25.51 -2.51
N MET A 118 -18.90 -26.68 -1.86
CA MET A 118 -19.29 -26.84 -0.45
C MET A 118 -18.37 -26.08 0.51
N LYS A 119 -17.04 -26.08 0.27
CA LYS A 119 -16.09 -25.27 1.04
C LYS A 119 -16.37 -23.78 0.92
N TYR A 120 -16.69 -23.30 -0.29
CA TYR A 120 -17.06 -21.91 -0.53
C TYR A 120 -18.33 -21.53 0.23
N ARG A 121 -19.34 -22.42 0.24
CA ARG A 121 -20.60 -22.24 0.99
C ARG A 121 -20.39 -22.14 2.50
N THR A 122 -19.45 -22.89 3.07
CA THR A 122 -19.15 -22.84 4.52
C THR A 122 -18.38 -21.59 4.95
N GLN A 123 -17.78 -20.86 4.01
CA GLN A 123 -16.96 -19.68 4.29
C GLN A 123 -17.62 -18.35 3.86
N VAL A 124 -18.84 -18.40 3.29
CA VAL A 124 -19.56 -17.21 2.79
C VAL A 124 -19.66 -16.10 3.84
N ALA A 125 -19.93 -16.42 5.11
CA ALA A 125 -20.05 -15.42 6.17
C ALA A 125 -18.73 -14.68 6.47
N PHE A 126 -17.57 -15.31 6.21
CA PHE A 126 -16.25 -14.69 6.41
C PHE A 126 -15.83 -13.90 5.17
N VAL A 127 -16.13 -14.43 3.97
CA VAL A 127 -15.83 -13.76 2.69
C VAL A 127 -16.70 -12.51 2.51
N ASP A 128 -17.98 -12.55 2.88
CA ASP A 128 -18.88 -11.38 2.81
C ASP A 128 -18.41 -10.26 3.74
N GLY A 129 -17.91 -10.58 4.94
CA GLY A 129 -17.38 -9.59 5.88
C GLY A 129 -16.11 -8.89 5.35
N LEU A 130 -15.20 -9.65 4.74
CA LEU A 130 -14.02 -9.08 4.08
C LEU A 130 -14.40 -8.29 2.82
N MET A 131 -15.39 -8.73 2.04
CA MET A 131 -15.89 -8.03 0.85
C MET A 131 -16.60 -6.70 1.20
N GLU A 132 -17.27 -6.64 2.33
CA GLU A 132 -17.87 -5.41 2.86
C GLU A 132 -16.80 -4.43 3.37
N GLU A 133 -15.74 -4.93 4.03
CA GLU A 133 -14.61 -4.13 4.52
C GLU A 133 -13.75 -3.56 3.38
N ILE A 134 -13.60 -4.28 2.26
CA ILE A 134 -12.95 -3.78 1.03
C ILE A 134 -13.89 -2.95 0.13
N GLY A 135 -15.15 -2.73 0.54
CA GLY A 135 -16.09 -1.84 -0.15
C GLY A 135 -16.75 -2.40 -1.42
N LEU A 136 -16.78 -3.73 -1.59
CA LEU A 136 -17.38 -4.41 -2.74
C LEU A 136 -18.61 -5.23 -2.33
N PRO A 137 -19.74 -4.58 -1.98
CA PRO A 137 -20.95 -5.30 -1.62
C PRO A 137 -21.49 -6.05 -2.84
N MET A 138 -21.81 -7.32 -2.67
CA MET A 138 -22.29 -8.23 -3.72
C MET A 138 -23.49 -7.69 -4.52
N LYS A 139 -24.30 -6.78 -3.94
CA LYS A 139 -25.41 -6.11 -4.65
C LYS A 139 -24.95 -5.20 -5.80
N ASN A 140 -23.72 -4.69 -5.73
CA ASN A 140 -23.14 -3.82 -6.74
C ASN A 140 -22.30 -4.60 -7.75
N LEU A 141 -21.93 -5.86 -7.47
CA LEU A 141 -21.14 -6.68 -8.38
C LEU A 141 -21.94 -7.08 -9.65
N GLY A 142 -23.27 -7.14 -9.56
CA GLY A 142 -24.16 -7.34 -10.70
C GLY A 142 -24.43 -6.06 -11.54
N SER A 143 -24.12 -4.87 -11.03
CA SER A 143 -24.44 -3.60 -11.69
C SER A 143 -23.22 -2.73 -12.04
N ALA A 144 -22.06 -2.95 -11.41
CA ALA A 144 -20.88 -2.09 -11.55
C ALA A 144 -19.76 -2.65 -12.44
N GLY A 145 -19.94 -3.83 -13.04
CA GLY A 145 -19.06 -4.32 -14.09
C GLY A 145 -19.92 -4.79 -15.25
N GLY A 146 -19.60 -4.39 -16.49
CA GLY A 146 -20.29 -4.82 -17.71
C GLY A 146 -20.25 -6.32 -18.02
N MET A 147 -20.16 -7.19 -17.01
CA MET A 147 -20.31 -8.62 -17.09
C MET A 147 -21.80 -8.97 -17.04
N SER A 148 -22.46 -8.88 -18.20
CA SER A 148 -23.74 -9.53 -18.41
C SER A 148 -23.54 -11.04 -18.34
N PHE A 149 -23.88 -11.67 -17.21
CA PHE A 149 -24.13 -13.12 -17.16
C PHE A 149 -25.43 -13.41 -17.93
N ARG A 150 -25.31 -13.49 -19.26
CA ARG A 150 -26.45 -13.68 -20.17
C ARG A 150 -26.96 -15.12 -20.23
N ASN A 151 -26.82 -15.92 -19.17
CA ASN A 151 -27.25 -17.31 -19.21
C ASN A 151 -27.71 -17.86 -17.86
N PHE A 152 -28.65 -17.18 -17.21
CA PHE A 152 -29.54 -17.84 -16.26
C PHE A 152 -30.98 -17.66 -16.75
N PRO A 153 -31.72 -18.76 -17.03
CA PRO A 153 -33.14 -18.65 -17.28
C PRO A 153 -33.81 -18.18 -15.99
N GLU A 154 -34.58 -17.09 -16.10
CA GLU A 154 -35.42 -16.59 -15.01
C GLU A 154 -36.43 -17.67 -14.59
N PRO A 155 -36.69 -17.86 -13.28
CA PRO A 155 -37.76 -18.72 -12.84
C PRO A 155 -39.09 -18.10 -13.28
N LYS A 156 -39.89 -18.85 -14.05
CA LYS A 156 -41.24 -18.45 -14.41
C LYS A 156 -42.09 -18.40 -13.14
N ASP A 157 -42.62 -17.23 -12.83
CA ASP A 157 -43.71 -17.07 -11.88
C ASP A 157 -44.97 -17.70 -12.47
N ASP A 158 -45.29 -18.94 -12.06
CA ASP A 158 -46.59 -19.55 -12.30
C ASP A 158 -47.65 -18.86 -11.42
N LYS A 159 -48.07 -17.66 -11.82
CA LYS A 159 -49.37 -17.11 -11.42
C LYS A 159 -50.40 -17.61 -12.42
N ALA A 160 -50.95 -18.79 -12.12
CA ALA A 160 -52.09 -19.34 -12.83
C ALA A 160 -53.27 -18.34 -12.75
N ASP A 161 -53.74 -17.92 -13.92
CA ASP A 161 -55.10 -17.43 -14.11
C ASP A 161 -56.08 -18.51 -13.64
N LYS A 162 -56.78 -18.23 -12.54
CA LYS A 162 -58.20 -18.57 -12.32
C LYS A 162 -58.76 -17.85 -11.11
#